data_AF-A0AAV4LM46-F1
#
_entry.id   AF-A0AAV4LM46-F1
#
_cell.length_a   1.000
_cell.length_b   1.000
_cell.length_c   1.000
_cell.angle_alpha   90.00
_cell.angle_beta   90.00
_cell.angle_gamma   90.00
#
_symmetry.space_group_name_H-M   'P 1'
#
loop_
_entity.id
_entity.type
_entity.pdbx_description
1 polymer ?
#
loop_
_entity_poly.entity_id
_entity_poly.type
_entity_poly.pdbx_seq_one_letter_code
_entity_poly.pdbx_strand_id
1 'polypeptide(L)'
;MGRAGLLTSVRRSLRYRLGRLYNSFYYSQSNNKYVMLFVFPSVIWYTRFRADTKLGYRLYIAPTAGGPVDYMEKIDRDSVMKEEDHAEHSSFLGLGVLNYVDDVLMGLWRRVNGSKPLIEGFKNGKKVYLDDTATVADLKSAVYGPAVVGHEDVLVGCKGRVMQDDDNLALATRAFCRRDPRIVLWRDT
;
A
#
# COMPACT_ATOMS: atom_id res chain seq x y z
N MET A 1 2.74 -21.05 -57.03
CA MET A 1 2.63 -21.10 -55.56
C MET A 1 2.01 -19.79 -55.08
N GLY A 2 0.99 -19.84 -54.20
CA GLY A 2 0.19 -18.66 -53.84
C GLY A 2 0.91 -17.66 -52.92
N ARG A 3 0.67 -16.35 -53.10
CA ARG A 3 1.19 -15.27 -52.25
C ARG A 3 0.52 -15.28 -50.86
N ALA A 4 1.04 -16.09 -49.94
CA ALA A 4 0.68 -15.98 -48.52
C ALA A 4 1.21 -14.65 -47.97
N GLY A 5 0.32 -13.70 -47.68
CA GLY A 5 0.70 -12.37 -47.18
C GLY A 5 1.47 -12.43 -45.87
N LEU A 6 2.37 -11.47 -45.62
CA LEU A 6 3.26 -11.45 -44.45
C LEU A 6 2.49 -11.61 -43.12
N LEU A 7 1.31 -11.01 -43.00
CA LEU A 7 0.43 -11.14 -41.84
C LEU A 7 -0.03 -12.58 -41.56
N THR A 8 -0.30 -13.39 -42.58
CA THR A 8 -0.71 -14.80 -42.38
C THR A 8 0.48 -15.68 -42.00
N SER A 9 1.67 -15.38 -42.51
CA SER A 9 2.92 -16.00 -42.08
C SER A 9 3.25 -15.68 -40.62
N VAL A 10 3.17 -14.39 -40.23
CA VAL A 10 3.36 -13.94 -38.83
C VAL A 10 2.32 -14.58 -37.91
N ARG A 11 1.04 -14.62 -38.29
CA ARG A 11 -0.02 -15.28 -37.49
C ARG A 11 0.23 -16.79 -37.33
N ARG A 12 0.75 -17.47 -38.36
CA ARG A 12 1.15 -18.89 -38.29
C ARG A 12 2.35 -19.10 -37.38
N SER A 13 3.36 -18.22 -37.44
CA SER A 13 4.53 -18.22 -36.56
C SER A 13 4.15 -18.01 -35.09
N LEU A 14 3.31 -17.02 -34.79
CA LEU A 14 2.80 -16.77 -33.44
C LEU A 14 1.99 -17.95 -32.91
N ARG A 15 1.08 -18.53 -33.70
CA ARG A 15 0.29 -19.71 -33.28
C ARG A 15 1.18 -20.93 -33.01
N TYR A 16 2.23 -21.15 -33.81
CA TYR A 16 3.23 -22.20 -33.57
C TYR A 16 4.01 -21.96 -32.27
N ARG A 17 4.50 -20.73 -32.04
CA ARG A 17 5.24 -20.36 -30.81
C ARG A 17 4.37 -20.53 -29.56
N LEU A 18 3.12 -20.05 -29.59
CA LEU A 18 2.18 -20.18 -28.47
C LEU A 18 1.82 -21.64 -28.19
N GLY A 19 1.57 -22.46 -29.23
CA GLY A 19 1.34 -23.90 -29.05
C GLY A 19 2.55 -24.63 -28.45
N ARG A 20 3.77 -24.29 -28.89
CA ARG A 20 5.00 -24.87 -28.34
C ARG A 20 5.26 -24.44 -26.88
N LEU A 21 4.97 -23.18 -26.54
CA LEU A 21 5.02 -22.69 -25.15
C LEU A 21 3.99 -23.40 -24.26
N TYR A 22 2.75 -23.55 -24.72
CA TYR A 22 1.70 -24.26 -23.98
C TYR A 22 2.09 -25.72 -23.72
N ASN A 23 2.54 -26.46 -24.74
CA ASN A 23 2.98 -27.84 -24.57
C ASN A 23 4.18 -27.94 -23.60
N SER A 24 5.15 -27.02 -23.70
CA SER A 24 6.29 -26.97 -22.78
C SER A 24 5.87 -26.67 -21.33
N PHE A 25 4.82 -25.86 -21.13
CA PHE A 25 4.26 -25.61 -19.80
C PHE A 25 3.45 -26.80 -19.27
N TYR A 26 2.64 -27.43 -20.13
CA TYR A 26 1.81 -28.58 -19.78
C TYR A 26 2.67 -29.73 -19.21
N TYR A 27 3.71 -30.14 -19.95
CA TYR A 27 4.62 -31.23 -19.55
C TYR A 27 5.71 -30.83 -18.54
N SER A 28 5.72 -29.59 -18.04
CA SER A 28 6.66 -29.18 -16.98
C SER A 28 6.16 -29.53 -15.57
N GLN A 29 7.10 -29.67 -14.62
CA GLN A 29 6.81 -30.05 -13.23
C GLN A 29 5.88 -29.05 -12.53
N SER A 30 4.80 -29.55 -11.94
CA SER A 30 3.74 -28.75 -11.29
C SER A 30 4.26 -27.84 -10.18
N ASN A 31 5.13 -28.36 -9.31
CA ASN A 31 5.66 -27.63 -8.15
C ASN A 31 6.36 -26.32 -8.53
N ASN A 32 7.20 -26.34 -9.57
CA ASN A 32 8.03 -25.20 -9.95
C ASN A 32 7.34 -24.26 -10.97
N LYS A 33 6.53 -24.80 -11.89
CA LYS A 33 6.07 -24.04 -13.06
C LYS A 33 5.19 -22.83 -12.76
N TYR A 34 4.34 -22.91 -11.74
CA TYR A 34 3.48 -21.79 -11.37
C TYR A 34 4.26 -20.66 -10.67
N VAL A 35 5.23 -21.03 -9.82
CA VAL A 35 6.08 -20.07 -9.09
C VAL A 35 6.99 -19.31 -10.07
N MET A 36 7.69 -20.02 -10.95
CA MET A 36 8.62 -19.43 -11.92
C MET A 36 7.93 -18.60 -13.01
N LEU A 37 6.72 -18.99 -13.46
CA LEU A 37 6.07 -18.33 -14.61
C LEU A 37 5.08 -17.23 -14.20
N PHE A 38 4.48 -17.30 -13.01
CA PHE A 38 3.51 -16.30 -12.54
C PHE A 38 3.96 -15.55 -11.28
N VAL A 39 4.45 -16.24 -10.25
CA VAL A 39 4.78 -15.59 -8.96
C VAL A 39 6.01 -14.68 -9.08
N PHE A 40 7.16 -15.18 -9.53
CA PHE A 40 8.35 -14.32 -9.66
C PHE A 40 8.16 -13.18 -10.68
N PRO A 41 7.58 -13.40 -11.89
CA PRO A 41 7.37 -12.30 -12.83
C PRO A 41 6.39 -11.24 -12.32
N SER A 42 5.33 -11.61 -11.60
CA SER A 42 4.40 -10.62 -11.01
C SER A 42 5.02 -9.85 -9.84
N VAL A 43 5.83 -10.51 -9.00
CA VAL A 43 6.57 -9.83 -7.91
C VAL A 43 7.65 -8.90 -8.47
N ILE A 44 8.41 -9.32 -9.48
CA ILE A 44 9.42 -8.47 -10.15
C ILE A 44 8.73 -7.29 -10.85
N TRP A 45 7.62 -7.52 -11.55
CA TRP A 45 6.85 -6.47 -12.19
C TRP A 45 6.28 -5.48 -11.16
N TYR A 46 5.63 -5.95 -10.09
CA TYR A 46 5.06 -5.09 -9.05
C TYR A 46 6.12 -4.28 -8.31
N THR A 47 7.24 -4.91 -7.91
CA THR A 47 8.33 -4.20 -7.20
C THR A 47 9.02 -3.18 -8.10
N ARG A 48 9.24 -3.49 -9.39
CA ARG A 48 9.78 -2.54 -10.36
C ARG A 48 8.80 -1.41 -10.67
N PHE A 49 7.54 -1.72 -10.96
CA PHE A 49 6.49 -0.73 -11.20
C PHE A 49 6.35 0.23 -10.02
N ARG A 50 6.27 -0.29 -8.78
CA ARG A 50 6.24 0.53 -7.55
C ARG A 50 7.50 1.39 -7.36
N ALA A 51 8.68 0.89 -7.75
CA ALA A 51 9.93 1.63 -7.60
C ALA A 51 10.14 2.71 -8.68
N ASP A 52 9.62 2.49 -9.89
CA ASP A 52 9.74 3.41 -11.02
C ASP A 52 8.60 4.46 -11.07
N THR A 53 7.41 4.18 -10.51
CA THR A 53 6.23 5.07 -10.58
C THR A 53 5.88 5.84 -9.32
N LYS A 54 6.34 5.42 -8.13
CA LYS A 54 6.01 6.10 -6.86
C LYS A 54 7.24 6.69 -6.19
N LEU A 55 7.14 7.92 -5.70
CA LEU A 55 8.21 8.55 -4.94
C LEU A 55 8.40 7.87 -3.57
N GLY A 56 9.68 7.65 -3.23
CA GLY A 56 10.07 6.80 -2.11
C GLY A 56 10.84 7.56 -1.02
N TYR A 57 10.18 7.82 0.09
CA TYR A 57 10.65 8.62 1.21
C TYR A 57 11.18 7.73 2.35
N ARG A 58 12.17 8.20 3.11
CA ARG A 58 12.62 7.54 4.36
C ARG A 58 12.05 8.31 5.54
N LEU A 59 11.24 7.63 6.36
CA LEU A 59 10.62 8.24 7.54
C LEU A 59 11.46 8.02 8.80
N TYR A 60 11.54 9.06 9.62
CA TYR A 60 12.11 9.07 10.94
C TYR A 60 11.10 9.72 11.90
N ILE A 61 10.86 9.10 13.04
CA ILE A 61 9.99 9.61 14.10
C ILE A 61 10.90 9.95 15.29
N ALA A 62 10.87 11.21 15.72
CA ALA A 62 11.52 11.67 16.93
C ALA A 62 10.73 11.21 18.16
N PRO A 63 11.37 10.93 19.32
CA PRO A 63 10.66 10.48 20.51
C PRO A 63 9.60 11.49 21.00
N THR A 64 9.77 12.79 20.72
CA THR A 64 8.77 13.81 21.06
C THR A 64 7.46 13.67 20.28
N ALA A 65 7.47 13.09 19.07
CA ALA A 65 6.27 12.89 18.25
C ALA A 65 5.26 11.92 18.88
N GLY A 66 5.71 11.09 19.83
CA GLY A 66 4.99 9.94 20.35
C GLY A 66 5.45 8.63 19.73
N GLY A 67 5.56 7.59 20.56
CA GLY A 67 5.81 6.21 20.15
C GLY A 67 4.51 5.42 19.95
N PRO A 68 4.59 4.13 19.55
CA PRO A 68 3.40 3.29 19.36
C PRO A 68 2.51 3.17 20.61
N VAL A 69 3.07 3.38 21.80
CA VAL A 69 2.40 3.23 23.10
C VAL A 69 1.36 4.33 23.32
N ASP A 70 1.71 5.58 23.04
CA ASP A 70 0.83 6.75 23.24
C ASP A 70 -0.45 6.67 22.39
N TYR A 71 -0.38 5.96 21.26
CA TYR A 71 -1.54 5.69 20.41
C TYR A 71 -2.38 4.52 20.89
N MET A 72 -1.80 3.50 21.54
CA MET A 72 -2.59 2.43 22.17
C MET A 72 -3.44 3.01 23.30
N GLU A 73 -2.84 3.78 24.21
CA GLU A 73 -3.56 4.42 25.33
C GLU A 73 -4.68 5.37 24.85
N LYS A 74 -4.46 6.09 23.74
CA LYS A 74 -5.48 6.97 23.15
C LYS A 74 -6.57 6.17 22.42
N ILE A 75 -6.24 5.10 21.70
CA ILE A 75 -7.21 4.22 21.02
C ILE A 75 -8.09 3.49 22.04
N ASP A 76 -7.53 2.97 23.13
CA ASP A 76 -8.32 2.34 24.20
C ASP A 76 -9.34 3.35 24.76
N ARG A 77 -8.89 4.58 25.05
CA ARG A 77 -9.72 5.67 25.56
C ARG A 77 -10.82 6.12 24.59
N ASP A 78 -10.51 6.25 23.31
CA ASP A 78 -11.48 6.60 22.26
C ASP A 78 -12.45 5.45 21.95
N SER A 79 -12.03 4.18 22.18
CA SER A 79 -12.90 3.01 21.98
C SER A 79 -13.97 2.90 23.08
N VAL A 80 -13.59 3.13 24.34
CA VAL A 80 -14.52 3.21 25.50
C VAL A 80 -15.54 4.33 25.31
N MET A 81 -15.18 5.43 24.66
CA MET A 81 -16.09 6.55 24.36
C MET A 81 -17.06 6.26 23.19
N LYS A 82 -16.93 5.13 22.50
CA LYS A 82 -17.63 4.85 21.22
C LYS A 82 -18.52 3.61 21.25
N GLU A 83 -18.54 2.89 22.37
CA GLU A 83 -19.33 1.67 22.55
C GLU A 83 -20.79 1.94 22.98
N GLU A 84 -21.13 3.20 23.36
CA GLU A 84 -22.46 3.58 23.85
C GLU A 84 -23.50 3.90 22.75
N ASP A 85 -23.08 4.24 21.52
CA ASP A 85 -23.92 5.02 20.57
C ASP A 85 -24.80 4.23 19.58
N HIS A 86 -24.57 2.93 19.32
CA HIS A 86 -25.31 2.21 18.27
C HIS A 86 -25.63 0.73 18.55
N ALA A 87 -26.92 0.45 18.75
CA ALA A 87 -27.51 -0.88 18.75
C ALA A 87 -28.76 -0.96 17.84
N GLU A 88 -28.95 -2.12 17.20
CA GLU A 88 -30.17 -2.55 16.45
C GLU A 88 -30.52 -1.76 15.15
N HIS A 89 -31.28 -2.24 14.14
CA HIS A 89 -32.08 -3.46 13.84
C HIS A 89 -32.32 -3.48 12.28
N SER A 90 -32.55 -4.55 11.48
CA SER A 90 -32.39 -6.01 11.56
C SER A 90 -32.57 -6.71 10.17
N SER A 91 -32.34 -8.04 10.11
CA SER A 91 -32.82 -9.09 9.16
C SER A 91 -33.20 -8.83 7.67
N PHE A 92 -32.72 -9.72 6.78
CA PHE A 92 -33.60 -10.75 6.16
C PHE A 92 -32.82 -12.01 5.70
N LEU A 93 -33.53 -13.12 5.45
CA LEU A 93 -32.99 -14.46 5.19
C LEU A 93 -32.92 -14.80 3.68
N GLY A 94 -31.85 -15.50 3.28
CA GLY A 94 -31.66 -16.02 1.91
C GLY A 94 -30.21 -15.95 1.41
N LEU A 95 -29.42 -15.01 1.93
CA LEU A 95 -28.05 -14.74 1.50
C LEU A 95 -26.96 -15.61 2.16
N GLY A 96 -27.30 -16.43 3.16
CA GLY A 96 -26.34 -16.98 4.14
C GLY A 96 -25.11 -17.71 3.58
N VAL A 97 -25.22 -18.40 2.43
CA VAL A 97 -24.07 -19.12 1.82
C VAL A 97 -23.18 -18.19 1.00
N LEU A 98 -23.76 -17.22 0.27
CA LEU A 98 -22.98 -16.21 -0.46
C LEU A 98 -22.32 -15.24 0.52
N ASN A 99 -23.07 -14.72 1.50
CA ASN A 99 -22.53 -13.89 2.57
C ASN A 99 -21.44 -14.61 3.36
N TYR A 100 -21.50 -15.92 3.58
CA TYR A 100 -20.40 -16.63 4.26
C TYR A 100 -19.10 -16.65 3.43
N VAL A 101 -19.21 -16.88 2.11
CA VAL A 101 -18.04 -16.79 1.21
C VAL A 101 -17.53 -15.35 1.15
N ASP A 102 -18.43 -14.37 1.04
CA ASP A 102 -18.09 -12.95 0.96
C ASP A 102 -17.58 -12.38 2.29
N ASP A 103 -18.00 -12.85 3.47
CA ASP A 103 -17.42 -12.46 4.77
C ASP A 103 -16.11 -13.20 5.06
N VAL A 104 -15.90 -14.41 4.56
CA VAL A 104 -14.57 -15.05 4.59
C VAL A 104 -13.62 -14.32 3.64
N LEU A 105 -14.07 -13.93 2.44
CA LEU A 105 -13.26 -13.19 1.48
C LEU A 105 -13.03 -11.74 1.94
N MET A 106 -14.06 -11.00 2.32
CA MET A 106 -13.96 -9.65 2.90
C MET A 106 -13.31 -9.67 4.27
N GLY A 107 -13.39 -10.75 5.05
CA GLY A 107 -12.64 -10.94 6.29
C GLY A 107 -11.15 -11.07 6.01
N LEU A 108 -10.76 -11.89 5.02
CA LEU A 108 -9.37 -12.00 4.57
C LEU A 108 -8.87 -10.67 3.97
N TRP A 109 -9.68 -10.03 3.10
CA TRP A 109 -9.38 -8.72 2.52
C TRP A 109 -9.34 -7.60 3.57
N ARG A 110 -10.18 -7.60 4.62
CA ARG A 110 -10.07 -6.67 5.76
C ARG A 110 -8.84 -6.96 6.62
N ARG A 111 -8.39 -8.22 6.69
CA ARG A 111 -7.14 -8.60 7.39
C ARG A 111 -5.87 -8.28 6.59
N VAL A 112 -6.00 -7.99 5.30
CA VAL A 112 -4.92 -7.59 4.37
C VAL A 112 -4.93 -6.08 4.06
N ASN A 113 -6.11 -5.51 3.82
CA ASN A 113 -6.34 -4.09 3.52
C ASN A 113 -6.63 -3.26 4.78
N GLY A 114 -6.88 -3.90 5.92
CA GLY A 114 -6.90 -3.25 7.23
C GLY A 114 -5.51 -2.74 7.55
N SER A 115 -5.24 -1.52 7.09
CA SER A 115 -3.95 -0.86 7.20
C SER A 115 -3.67 -0.52 8.65
N LYS A 116 -3.12 -1.50 9.39
CA LYS A 116 -2.38 -1.27 10.63
C LYS A 116 -1.52 -0.01 10.44
N PRO A 117 -1.61 1.00 11.33
CA PRO A 117 -0.89 2.26 11.14
C PRO A 117 0.59 1.95 10.98
N LEU A 118 1.32 2.67 10.12
CA LEU A 118 2.71 2.32 9.79
C LEU A 118 3.65 2.31 11.01
N ILE A 119 3.19 2.91 12.12
CA ILE A 119 3.71 2.86 13.49
C ILE A 119 3.78 1.45 14.12
N GLU A 120 2.87 0.53 13.80
CA GLU A 120 2.91 -0.82 14.36
C GLU A 120 4.16 -1.57 13.83
N GLY A 121 5.11 -1.83 14.73
CA GLY A 121 6.43 -2.37 14.36
C GLY A 121 7.32 -1.39 13.55
N PHE A 122 7.10 -0.08 13.66
CA PHE A 122 7.93 0.92 12.97
C PHE A 122 9.39 0.91 13.42
N LYS A 123 10.28 1.21 12.47
CA LYS A 123 11.72 1.37 12.69
C LYS A 123 12.20 2.59 11.91
N ASN A 124 12.98 3.45 12.56
CA ASN A 124 13.53 4.66 11.93
C ASN A 124 14.33 4.34 10.66
N GLY A 125 14.06 5.07 9.58
CA GLY A 125 14.59 4.83 8.24
C GLY A 125 13.74 3.93 7.33
N LYS A 126 12.56 3.46 7.78
CA LYS A 126 11.58 2.71 6.96
C LYS A 126 11.26 3.48 5.68
N LYS A 127 11.47 2.85 4.51
CA LYS A 127 11.14 3.43 3.21
C LYS A 127 9.64 3.26 2.93
N VAL A 128 8.93 4.37 2.79
CA VAL A 128 7.52 4.42 2.40
C VAL A 128 7.43 4.95 0.97
N TYR A 129 6.44 4.48 0.21
CA TYR A 129 6.15 4.98 -1.14
C TYR A 129 4.77 5.61 -1.13
N LEU A 130 4.69 6.86 -1.56
CA LEU A 130 3.46 7.63 -1.69
C LEU A 130 3.30 8.09 -3.14
N ASP A 131 2.10 8.50 -3.51
CA ASP A 131 1.80 9.05 -4.83
C ASP A 131 2.13 10.54 -4.91
N ASP A 132 2.42 11.03 -6.11
CA ASP A 132 2.94 12.40 -6.34
C ASP A 132 1.94 13.51 -5.97
N THR A 133 0.67 13.18 -5.75
CA THR A 133 -0.39 14.09 -5.28
C THR A 133 -0.54 14.14 -3.77
N ALA A 134 0.14 13.27 -3.00
CA ALA A 134 -0.06 13.15 -1.55
C ALA A 134 0.41 14.42 -0.79
N THR A 135 -0.42 14.84 0.17
CA THR A 135 -0.15 15.93 1.10
C THR A 135 0.68 15.47 2.30
N VAL A 136 1.08 16.42 3.15
CA VAL A 136 1.66 16.12 4.47
C VAL A 136 0.60 15.54 5.41
N ALA A 137 -0.67 15.97 5.32
CA ALA A 137 -1.79 15.35 6.04
C ALA A 137 -2.02 13.87 5.67
N ASP A 138 -1.89 13.51 4.38
CA ASP A 138 -1.94 12.10 3.93
C ASP A 138 -0.79 11.27 4.52
N LEU A 139 0.41 11.86 4.65
CA LEU A 139 1.52 11.20 5.33
C LEU A 139 1.26 11.01 6.83
N LYS A 140 0.71 12.01 7.53
CA LYS A 140 0.32 11.89 8.94
C LYS A 140 -0.68 10.75 9.14
N SER A 141 -1.80 10.77 8.42
CA SER A 141 -2.85 9.74 8.53
C SER A 141 -2.36 8.34 8.12
N ALA A 142 -1.43 8.21 7.17
CA ALA A 142 -0.78 6.93 6.85
C ALA A 142 0.18 6.43 7.95
N VAL A 143 0.82 7.33 8.70
CA VAL A 143 1.75 6.98 9.79
C VAL A 143 1.00 6.56 11.05
N TYR A 144 0.03 7.38 11.48
CA TYR A 144 -0.67 7.25 12.76
C TYR A 144 -2.03 6.54 12.67
N GLY A 145 -2.64 6.50 11.48
CA GLY A 145 -3.95 5.91 11.22
C GLY A 145 -5.09 6.95 11.14
N PRO A 146 -6.24 6.58 10.58
CA PRO A 146 -7.36 7.51 10.34
C PRO A 146 -8.18 7.84 11.62
N ALA A 147 -7.93 7.15 12.73
CA ALA A 147 -8.68 7.34 13.97
C ALA A 147 -8.20 8.57 14.78
N VAL A 148 -6.97 9.01 14.59
CA VAL A 148 -6.36 10.08 15.40
C VAL A 148 -6.72 11.45 14.79
N VAL A 149 -7.92 11.93 15.14
CA VAL A 149 -8.38 13.27 14.78
C VAL A 149 -7.54 14.31 15.52
N GLY A 150 -6.97 15.26 14.78
CA GLY A 150 -6.12 16.33 15.32
C GLY A 150 -4.66 15.92 15.51
N HIS A 151 -3.86 16.05 14.44
CA HIS A 151 -2.40 15.90 14.44
C HIS A 151 -1.67 17.24 14.19
N GLU A 152 -2.29 18.36 14.57
CA GLU A 152 -1.73 19.71 14.43
C GLU A 152 -0.43 19.89 15.27
N ASP A 153 -0.31 19.09 16.33
CA ASP A 153 0.85 19.01 17.24
C ASP A 153 2.10 18.38 16.61
N VAL A 154 1.93 17.46 15.64
CA VAL A 154 3.04 16.77 14.98
C VAL A 154 3.50 17.57 13.78
N LEU A 155 4.65 18.21 13.89
CA LEU A 155 5.33 18.83 12.76
C LEU A 155 6.03 17.78 11.89
N VAL A 156 5.96 17.99 10.58
CA VAL A 156 6.64 17.20 9.56
C VAL A 156 7.65 18.08 8.87
N GLY A 157 8.85 17.55 8.60
CA GLY A 157 9.89 18.34 7.95
C GLY A 157 11.04 17.54 7.36
N CYS A 158 11.89 18.24 6.62
CA CYS A 158 13.04 17.65 5.95
C CYS A 158 14.24 18.60 6.05
N LYS A 159 15.41 18.09 6.45
CA LYS A 159 16.65 18.87 6.62
C LYS A 159 16.48 20.14 7.50
N GLY A 160 15.71 20.02 8.58
CA GLY A 160 15.47 21.13 9.52
C GLY A 160 14.50 22.21 9.02
N ARG A 161 13.71 21.94 7.97
CA ARG A 161 12.63 22.81 7.49
C ARG A 161 11.29 22.13 7.69
N VAL A 162 10.33 22.85 8.29
CA VAL A 162 8.94 22.43 8.48
C VAL A 162 8.18 22.49 7.16
N MET A 163 7.19 21.61 6.99
CA MET A 163 6.22 21.60 5.89
C MET A 163 4.82 21.87 6.46
N GLN A 164 3.95 22.52 5.71
CA GLN A 164 2.55 22.73 6.10
C GLN A 164 1.71 21.48 5.77
N ASP A 165 0.59 21.27 6.45
CA ASP A 165 -0.19 20.03 6.26
C ASP A 165 -0.84 19.91 4.87
N ASP A 166 -1.20 21.06 4.28
CA ASP A 166 -1.69 21.19 2.90
C ASP A 166 -0.57 21.14 1.84
N ASP A 167 0.72 21.16 2.23
CA ASP A 167 1.81 21.08 1.26
C ASP A 167 1.78 19.72 0.54
N ASN A 168 1.90 19.76 -0.78
CA ASN A 168 2.21 18.56 -1.56
C ASN A 168 3.62 18.06 -1.21
N LEU A 169 3.70 16.82 -0.73
CA LEU A 169 4.94 16.26 -0.17
C LEU A 169 6.07 16.14 -1.22
N ALA A 170 5.72 15.85 -2.48
CA ALA A 170 6.69 15.75 -3.57
C ALA A 170 7.28 17.13 -3.94
N LEU A 171 6.48 18.20 -3.88
CA LEU A 171 6.95 19.57 -4.10
C LEU A 171 7.78 20.08 -2.91
N ALA A 172 7.29 19.90 -1.67
CA ALA A 172 7.99 20.34 -0.47
C ALA A 172 9.36 19.63 -0.30
N THR A 173 9.43 18.31 -0.49
CA THR A 173 10.72 17.60 -0.45
C THR A 173 11.65 17.99 -1.61
N ARG A 174 11.13 18.28 -2.80
CA ARG A 174 11.91 18.81 -3.93
C ARG A 174 12.50 20.20 -3.63
N ALA A 175 11.78 21.05 -2.89
CA ALA A 175 12.23 22.38 -2.49
C ALA A 175 13.23 22.35 -1.32
N PHE A 176 12.98 21.56 -0.28
CA PHE A 176 13.74 21.57 0.97
C PHE A 176 14.91 20.57 1.00
N CYS A 177 14.73 19.37 0.43
CA CYS A 177 15.69 18.27 0.52
C CYS A 177 15.86 17.51 -0.80
N ARG A 178 16.10 18.26 -1.88
CA ARG A 178 16.38 17.77 -3.24
C ARG A 178 17.35 16.57 -3.26
N ARG A 179 16.86 15.42 -3.73
CA ARG A 179 17.54 14.10 -3.82
C ARG A 179 17.82 13.38 -2.48
N ASP A 180 17.44 13.94 -1.34
CA ASP A 180 17.66 13.33 -0.02
C ASP A 180 16.35 13.33 0.82
N PRO A 181 15.35 12.51 0.45
CA PRO A 181 14.02 12.51 1.07
C PRO A 181 14.01 11.80 2.44
N ARG A 182 14.72 12.38 3.40
CA ARG A 182 14.73 11.97 4.82
C ARG A 182 13.78 12.88 5.62
N ILE A 183 12.53 12.44 5.71
CA ILE A 183 11.48 13.13 6.44
C ILE A 183 11.59 12.78 7.93
N VAL A 184 11.50 13.80 8.78
CA VAL A 184 11.41 13.67 10.23
C VAL A 184 10.04 14.14 10.68
N LEU A 185 9.41 13.39 11.60
CA LEU A 185 8.22 13.79 12.34
C LEU A 185 8.62 14.06 13.80
N TRP A 186 8.19 15.18 14.36
CA TRP A 186 8.41 15.57 15.77
C TRP A 186 7.21 16.35 16.28
N ARG A 187 7.03 16.43 17.60
CA ARG A 187 6.03 17.31 18.22
C ARG A 187 6.68 18.65 18.58
N ASP A 188 5.98 19.76 18.34
CA ASP A 188 6.38 21.07 18.90
C ASP A 188 5.86 21.18 20.35
N THR A 189 6.63 21.81 21.24
CA THR A 189 6.45 21.72 22.71
C THR A 189 6.17 23.05 23.38
#